data_AF-A0A6N8ET70-F1
#
_entry.id   AF-A0A6N8ET70-F1
#
_cell.length_a   1.000
_cell.length_b   1.000
_cell.length_c   1.000
_cell.angle_alpha   90.00
_cell.angle_beta   90.00
_cell.angle_gamma   90.00
#
_symmetry.space_group_name_H-M   'P 1'
#
loop_
_entity.id
_entity.type
_entity.pdbx_description
1 polymer ?
#
loop_
_entity_poly.entity_id
_entity_poly.type
_entity_poly.pdbx_seq_one_letter_code
_entity_poly.pdbx_strand_id
1 'polypeptide(L)'
;MMDNQNKSDQIQSGCELSRNYMNLAELLLEDHMYIPAIIGEMAITSLLMTICLKQKGPLGSNYFNLDDLTELMRRNIGVKLDQVLFIYLITYITREDNMSCLINIHREQAQKIILKVKDLLNELSLIIN
;
A
#
# COMPACT_ATOMS: atom_id res chain seq x y z
N MET A 1 -4.40 -3.72 30.45
CA MET A 1 -4.09 -4.95 29.68
C MET A 1 -5.00 -5.13 28.45
N MET A 2 -6.23 -4.60 28.42
CA MET A 2 -7.12 -4.69 27.25
C MET A 2 -6.63 -3.90 26.01
N ASP A 3 -5.93 -2.77 26.17
CA ASP A 3 -5.53 -1.91 25.03
C ASP A 3 -4.44 -2.52 24.15
N ASN A 4 -3.54 -3.34 24.71
CA ASN A 4 -2.44 -3.96 23.95
C ASN A 4 -2.92 -5.14 23.08
N GLN A 5 -3.94 -5.87 23.51
CA GLN A 5 -4.47 -7.00 22.76
C GLN A 5 -5.26 -6.51 21.54
N ASN A 6 -6.10 -5.48 21.74
CA ASN A 6 -6.85 -4.83 20.66
C ASN A 6 -5.93 -4.19 19.60
N LYS A 7 -4.81 -3.57 20.03
CA LYS A 7 -3.81 -3.04 19.10
C LYS A 7 -3.12 -4.14 18.29
N SER A 8 -2.81 -5.28 18.91
CA SER A 8 -2.22 -6.44 18.21
C SER A 8 -3.17 -6.99 17.14
N ASP A 9 -4.45 -7.12 17.47
CA ASP A 9 -5.47 -7.64 16.55
C ASP A 9 -5.69 -6.70 15.35
N GLN A 10 -5.66 -5.39 15.58
CA GLN A 10 -5.75 -4.38 14.52
C GLN A 10 -4.52 -4.40 13.60
N ILE A 11 -3.32 -4.59 14.16
CA ILE A 11 -2.09 -4.72 13.36
C ILE A 11 -2.17 -5.96 12.47
N GLN A 12 -2.57 -7.09 13.05
CA GLN A 12 -2.75 -8.33 12.30
C GLN A 12 -3.78 -8.16 11.18
N SER A 13 -4.95 -7.57 11.51
CA SER A 13 -6.02 -7.32 10.54
C SER A 13 -5.57 -6.42 9.38
N GLY A 14 -4.77 -5.38 9.66
CA GLY A 14 -4.22 -4.48 8.63
C GLY A 14 -3.20 -5.15 7.72
N CYS A 15 -2.36 -6.05 8.27
CA CYS A 15 -1.46 -6.90 7.50
C CYS A 15 -2.22 -7.89 6.60
N GLU A 16 -3.27 -8.53 7.14
CA GLU A 16 -4.13 -9.45 6.39
C GLU A 16 -4.87 -8.74 5.26
N LEU A 17 -5.38 -7.53 5.51
CA LEU A 17 -6.03 -6.71 4.49
C LEU A 17 -5.08 -6.35 3.36
N SER A 18 -3.85 -5.92 3.69
CA SER A 18 -2.80 -5.65 2.69
C SER A 18 -2.50 -6.88 1.82
N ARG A 19 -2.39 -8.06 2.45
CA ARG A 19 -2.16 -9.34 1.75
C ARG A 19 -3.34 -9.73 0.85
N ASN A 20 -4.57 -9.52 1.32
CA ASN A 20 -5.77 -9.83 0.54
C ASN A 20 -5.89 -8.95 -0.70
N TYR A 21 -5.58 -7.65 -0.59
CA TYR A 21 -5.47 -6.79 -1.76
C TYR A 21 -4.40 -7.31 -2.71
N MET A 22 -3.23 -7.70 -2.21
CA MET A 22 -2.16 -8.18 -3.07
C MET A 22 -2.52 -9.47 -3.82
N ASN A 23 -3.20 -10.40 -3.16
CA ASN A 23 -3.75 -11.61 -3.79
C ASN A 23 -4.78 -11.25 -4.87
N LEU A 24 -5.68 -10.30 -4.60
CA LEU A 24 -6.66 -9.83 -5.58
C LEU A 24 -5.99 -9.15 -6.78
N ALA A 25 -4.95 -8.36 -6.56
CA ALA A 25 -4.20 -7.71 -7.63
C ALA A 25 -3.51 -8.74 -8.55
N GLU A 26 -2.96 -9.82 -7.97
CA GLU A 26 -2.38 -10.94 -8.73
C GLU A 26 -3.45 -11.68 -9.55
N LEU A 27 -4.63 -11.95 -9.00
CA LEU A 27 -5.75 -12.57 -9.74
C LEU A 27 -6.23 -11.69 -10.91
N LEU A 28 -6.41 -10.39 -10.69
CA LEU A 28 -6.87 -9.45 -11.73
C LEU A 28 -5.84 -9.28 -12.86
N LEU A 29 -4.56 -9.48 -12.56
CA LEU A 29 -3.48 -9.47 -13.54
C LEU A 29 -3.52 -10.70 -14.46
N GLU A 30 -3.97 -11.85 -13.93
CA GLU A 30 -4.22 -13.06 -14.71
C GLU A 30 -5.42 -12.89 -15.64
N ASP A 31 -6.48 -12.20 -15.19
CA ASP A 31 -7.70 -11.90 -15.95
C ASP A 31 -7.54 -10.72 -16.95
N HIS A 32 -6.31 -10.29 -17.23
CA HIS A 32 -6.00 -9.20 -18.17
C HIS A 32 -6.68 -7.86 -17.86
N MET A 33 -7.01 -7.60 -16.60
CA MET A 33 -7.59 -6.33 -16.18
C MET A 33 -6.51 -5.27 -15.90
N TYR A 34 -6.85 -4.00 -16.09
CA TYR A 34 -5.95 -2.84 -15.85
C TYR A 34 -6.02 -2.30 -14.41
N ILE A 35 -6.90 -2.90 -13.60
CA ILE A 35 -7.19 -2.57 -12.20
C ILE A 35 -6.13 -3.06 -11.18
N PRO A 36 -5.18 -3.98 -11.47
CA PRO A 36 -4.18 -4.43 -10.49
C PRO A 36 -3.39 -3.30 -9.82
N ALA A 37 -3.09 -2.21 -10.53
CA ALA A 37 -2.38 -1.05 -9.95
C ALA A 37 -3.19 -0.37 -8.84
N ILE A 38 -4.51 -0.24 -9.02
CA ILE A 38 -5.43 0.33 -8.01
C ILE A 38 -5.45 -0.55 -6.77
N ILE A 39 -5.59 -1.86 -6.97
CA ILE A 39 -5.59 -2.81 -5.84
C ILE A 39 -4.21 -2.84 -5.15
N GLY A 40 -3.12 -2.70 -5.90
CA GLY A 40 -1.77 -2.55 -5.36
C GLY A 40 -1.61 -1.29 -4.50
N GLU A 41 -2.17 -0.16 -4.91
CA GLU A 41 -2.21 1.06 -4.09
C GLU A 41 -2.97 0.84 -2.77
N MET A 42 -4.11 0.14 -2.82
CA MET A 42 -4.88 -0.21 -1.61
C MET A 42 -4.06 -1.11 -0.67
N ALA A 43 -3.30 -2.05 -1.22
CA ALA A 43 -2.41 -2.92 -0.44
C ALA A 43 -1.32 -2.11 0.29
N ILE A 44 -0.70 -1.13 -0.40
CA ILE A 44 0.30 -0.23 0.18
C ILE A 44 -0.34 0.63 1.28
N THR A 45 -1.47 1.26 0.98
CA THR A 45 -2.18 2.13 1.93
C THR A 45 -2.50 1.39 3.22
N SER A 46 -3.07 0.18 3.12
CA SER A 46 -3.39 -0.66 4.29
C SER A 46 -2.15 -0.95 5.14
N LEU A 47 -1.02 -1.28 4.52
CA LEU A 47 0.21 -1.59 5.24
C LEU A 47 0.82 -0.36 5.90
N LEU A 48 0.82 0.80 5.22
CA LEU A 48 1.31 2.04 5.78
C LEU A 48 0.46 2.53 6.96
N MET A 49 -0.87 2.39 6.88
CA MET A 49 -1.76 2.65 8.02
C MET A 49 -1.43 1.74 9.20
N THR A 50 -1.13 0.46 8.92
CA THR A 50 -0.74 -0.52 9.94
C THR A 50 0.57 -0.16 10.62
N ILE A 51 1.57 0.28 9.85
CA ILE A 51 2.85 0.76 10.40
C ILE A 51 2.64 2.00 11.27
N CYS A 52 1.81 2.94 10.81
CA CYS A 52 1.46 4.13 11.59
C CYS A 52 0.77 3.75 12.91
N LEU A 53 -0.18 2.80 12.87
CA LEU A 53 -0.84 2.27 14.07
C LEU A 53 0.17 1.65 15.05
N LYS A 54 1.11 0.83 14.55
CA LYS A 54 2.16 0.21 15.37
C LYS A 54 2.99 1.28 16.08
N GLN A 55 3.46 2.29 15.35
CA GLN A 55 4.41 3.28 15.85
C GLN A 55 3.80 4.41 16.66
N LYS A 56 2.67 4.97 16.23
CA LYS A 56 2.09 6.19 16.80
C LYS A 56 0.78 5.96 17.56
N GLY A 57 0.25 4.73 17.51
CA GLY A 57 -1.07 4.42 18.07
C GLY A 57 -2.20 4.72 17.08
N PRO A 58 -3.47 4.64 17.51
CA PRO A 58 -4.62 4.82 16.65
C PRO A 58 -4.55 6.14 15.90
N LEU A 59 -4.57 6.05 14.57
CA LEU A 59 -4.86 7.20 13.73
C LEU A 59 -6.30 7.61 14.07
N GLY A 60 -6.51 8.85 14.51
CA GLY A 60 -7.86 9.36 14.80
C GLY A 60 -8.77 9.32 13.57
N SER A 61 -9.97 9.89 13.62
CA SER A 61 -10.93 9.95 12.50
C SER A 61 -10.45 10.68 11.24
N ASN A 62 -9.17 11.06 11.18
CA ASN A 62 -8.57 11.69 10.02
C ASN A 62 -8.25 10.59 9.01
N TYR A 63 -8.97 10.58 7.90
CA TYR A 63 -8.60 9.82 6.72
C TYR A 63 -7.24 10.32 6.24
N PHE A 64 -6.20 9.54 6.45
CA PHE A 64 -4.91 9.79 5.83
C PHE A 64 -4.98 9.30 4.40
N ASN A 65 -4.75 10.20 3.45
CA ASN A 65 -4.49 9.77 2.08
C ASN A 65 -3.08 9.16 2.01
N LEU A 66 -2.78 8.46 0.91
CA LEU A 66 -1.50 7.79 0.72
C LEU A 66 -0.31 8.77 0.70
N ASP A 67 -0.51 10.03 0.27
CA ASP A 67 0.51 11.08 0.30
C ASP A 67 0.90 11.44 1.75
N ASP A 68 -0.09 11.59 2.64
CA ASP A 68 0.12 11.91 4.06
C ASP A 68 0.83 10.77 4.79
N LEU A 69 0.45 9.53 4.50
CA LEU A 69 1.11 8.33 5.05
C LEU A 69 2.56 8.24 4.58
N THR A 70 2.81 8.51 3.30
CA THR A 70 4.16 8.44 2.71
C THR A 70 5.08 9.52 3.30
N GLU A 71 4.58 10.74 3.45
CA GLU A 71 5.36 11.82 4.05
C GLU A 71 5.63 11.56 5.54
N LEU A 72 4.66 10.97 6.25
CA LEU A 72 4.84 10.55 7.63
C LEU A 72 5.91 9.45 7.73
N MET A 73 5.93 8.49 6.82
CA MET A 73 6.93 7.42 6.78
C MET A 73 8.32 7.94 6.44
N ARG A 74 8.43 8.83 5.45
CA ARG A 74 9.70 9.48 5.05
C ARG A 74 10.36 10.20 6.24
N ARG A 75 9.56 10.92 7.03
CA ARG A 75 10.06 11.69 8.18
C ARG A 75 10.47 10.82 9.38
N ASN A 76 9.83 9.66 9.58
CA ASN A 76 9.94 8.93 10.85
C ASN A 76 10.69 7.59 10.74
N ILE A 77 10.81 7.01 9.55
CA ILE A 77 11.19 5.59 9.40
C ILE A 77 12.36 5.40 8.42
N GLY A 78 12.78 6.46 7.73
CA GLY A 78 13.92 6.39 6.81
C GLY A 78 13.62 5.56 5.56
N VAL A 79 12.39 5.67 5.05
CA VAL A 79 12.00 5.08 3.75
C VAL A 79 12.90 5.64 2.64
N LYS A 80 13.35 4.77 1.74
CA LYS A 80 14.25 5.17 0.64
C LYS A 80 13.51 6.07 -0.36
N LEU A 81 14.24 6.97 -1.01
CA LEU A 81 13.65 7.93 -1.95
C LEU A 81 12.96 7.24 -3.14
N ASP A 82 13.52 6.14 -3.64
CA ASP A 82 12.94 5.36 -4.74
C ASP A 82 11.58 4.75 -4.37
N GLN A 83 11.42 4.31 -3.11
CA GLN A 83 10.14 3.81 -2.60
C GLN A 83 9.11 4.93 -2.51
N VAL A 84 9.50 6.09 -1.98
CA VAL A 84 8.63 7.27 -1.92
C VAL A 84 8.17 7.69 -3.32
N LEU A 85 9.10 7.75 -4.28
CA LEU A 85 8.77 8.08 -5.68
C LEU A 85 7.85 7.05 -6.32
N PHE A 86 8.05 5.76 -6.03
CA PHE A 86 7.18 4.71 -6.52
C PHE A 86 5.76 4.82 -5.94
N ILE A 87 5.63 5.14 -4.64
CA ILE A 87 4.32 5.37 -4.01
C ILE A 87 3.61 6.56 -4.66
N TYR A 88 4.30 7.70 -4.85
CA TYR A 88 3.71 8.83 -5.56
C TYR A 88 3.29 8.49 -6.99
N LEU A 89 4.10 7.71 -7.70
CA LEU A 89 3.78 7.27 -9.06
C LEU A 89 2.50 6.41 -9.07
N ILE A 90 2.39 5.42 -8.18
CA ILE A 90 1.23 4.53 -8.17
C ILE A 90 -0.03 5.30 -7.77
N THR A 91 0.02 6.16 -6.75
CA THR A 91 -1.08 7.06 -6.38
C THR A 91 -1.48 7.97 -7.53
N TYR A 92 -0.52 8.50 -8.29
CA TYR A 92 -0.81 9.35 -9.42
C TYR A 92 -1.61 8.60 -10.50
N ILE A 93 -1.17 7.41 -10.90
CA ILE A 93 -1.82 6.66 -11.99
C ILE A 93 -3.17 6.04 -11.59
N THR A 94 -3.44 5.85 -10.30
CA THR A 94 -4.69 5.26 -9.79
C THR A 94 -5.77 6.30 -9.46
N ARG A 95 -5.44 7.60 -9.47
CA ARG A 95 -6.42 8.68 -9.34
C ARG A 95 -7.42 8.65 -10.48
N GLU A 96 -8.67 8.98 -10.17
CA GLU A 96 -9.81 8.98 -11.11
C GLU A 96 -9.50 9.77 -12.40
N ASP A 97 -8.92 10.96 -12.25
CA ASP A 97 -8.53 11.84 -13.36
C ASP A 97 -7.48 11.22 -14.31
N ASN A 98 -6.71 10.23 -13.82
CA ASN A 98 -5.60 9.60 -14.52
C ASN A 98 -5.90 8.14 -14.91
N MET A 99 -7.12 7.65 -14.72
CA MET A 99 -7.51 6.28 -15.07
C MET A 99 -7.28 5.93 -16.54
N SER A 100 -7.31 6.94 -17.42
CA SER A 100 -6.95 6.78 -18.83
C SER A 100 -5.49 6.32 -19.03
N CYS A 101 -4.59 6.62 -18.10
CA CYS A 101 -3.23 6.08 -18.09
C CYS A 101 -3.23 4.57 -17.88
N LEU A 102 -4.13 4.03 -17.03
CA LEU A 102 -4.21 2.58 -16.75
C LEU A 102 -4.66 1.79 -17.98
N ILE A 103 -5.53 2.35 -18.81
CA ILE A 103 -6.01 1.72 -20.06
C ILE A 103 -4.84 1.45 -21.03
N ASN A 104 -3.78 2.27 -20.97
CA ASN A 104 -2.62 2.15 -21.84
C ASN A 104 -1.49 1.28 -21.23
N ILE A 105 -1.68 0.74 -20.03
CA ILE A 105 -0.68 -0.13 -19.40
C ILE A 105 -0.79 -1.53 -19.99
N HIS A 106 0.25 -1.95 -20.71
CA HIS A 106 0.36 -3.31 -21.21
C HIS A 106 0.59 -4.31 -20.07
N ARG A 107 0.24 -5.58 -20.30
CA ARG A 107 0.39 -6.66 -19.31
C ARG A 107 1.79 -6.72 -18.68
N GLU A 108 2.84 -6.56 -19.48
CA GLU A 108 4.23 -6.57 -18.99
C GLU A 108 4.52 -5.40 -18.03
N GLN A 109 3.93 -4.24 -18.29
CA GLN A 109 4.06 -3.07 -17.43
C GLN A 109 3.25 -3.27 -16.14
N ALA A 110 2.04 -3.82 -16.23
CA ALA A 110 1.23 -4.18 -15.07
C ALA A 110 1.94 -5.21 -14.19
N GLN A 111 2.56 -6.25 -14.79
CA GLN A 111 3.39 -7.22 -14.07
C GLN A 111 4.55 -6.55 -13.33
N LYS A 112 5.25 -5.62 -13.98
CA LYS A 112 6.34 -4.86 -13.34
C LYS A 112 5.84 -4.00 -12.18
N ILE A 113 4.68 -3.35 -12.33
CA ILE A 113 4.05 -2.57 -11.26
C ILE A 113 3.72 -3.49 -10.07
N ILE A 114 3.03 -4.60 -10.30
CA ILE A 114 2.64 -5.56 -9.25
C ILE A 114 3.86 -6.16 -8.54
N LEU A 115 4.90 -6.53 -9.29
CA LEU A 115 6.15 -6.99 -8.70
C LEU A 115 6.77 -5.92 -7.79
N LYS A 116 6.81 -4.66 -8.26
CA LYS A 116 7.37 -3.56 -7.47
C LYS A 116 6.53 -3.21 -6.24
N VAL A 117 5.20 -3.34 -6.31
CA VAL A 117 4.32 -3.26 -5.15
C VAL A 117 4.66 -4.35 -4.14
N LYS A 118 4.81 -5.60 -4.59
CA LYS A 118 5.15 -6.74 -3.73
C LYS A 118 6.51 -6.55 -3.04
N ASP A 119 7.51 -6.10 -3.76
CA ASP A 119 8.83 -5.77 -3.20
C ASP A 119 8.72 -4.70 -2.12
N LEU A 120 7.98 -3.62 -2.39
CA LEU A 120 7.74 -2.55 -1.42
C LEU A 120 7.01 -3.07 -0.17
N LEU A 121 5.94 -3.86 -0.32
CA LEU A 121 5.21 -4.44 0.80
C LEU A 121 6.10 -5.36 1.65
N ASN A 122 6.95 -6.15 1.01
CA ASN A 122 7.92 -7.00 1.72
C ASN A 122 8.89 -6.16 2.55
N GLU A 123 9.48 -5.10 1.96
CA GLU A 123 10.36 -4.19 2.70
C GLU A 123 9.64 -3.48 3.85
N LEU A 124 8.41 -3.01 3.61
CA LEU A 124 7.59 -2.34 4.63
C LEU A 124 7.17 -3.29 5.77
N SER A 125 6.92 -4.57 5.47
CA SER A 125 6.55 -5.57 6.47
C SER A 125 7.63 -5.82 7.52
N LEU A 126 8.91 -5.58 7.18
CA LEU A 126 10.03 -5.67 8.12
C LEU A 126 9.94 -4.63 9.24
N ILE A 127 9.18 -3.56 9.05
CA ILE A 127 8.94 -2.53 10.08
C ILE A 127 7.84 -3.00 11.06
N ILE A 128 6.96 -3.90 10.63
CA ILE A 128 5.84 -4.44 11.42
C ILE A 128 6.24 -5.67 12.22
N ASN A 129 7.18 -6.47 11.72
CA ASN A 129 7.80 -7.54 12.50
C ASN A 129 8.82 -6.99 13.53
#